data_AF-A0AA86VW91-F1
#
_entry.id   AF-A0AA86VW91-F1
#
_cell.length_a   1.000
_cell.length_b   1.000
_cell.length_c   1.000
_cell.angle_alpha   90.00
_cell.angle_beta   90.00
_cell.angle_gamma   90.00
#
_symmetry.space_group_name_H-M   'P 1'
#
loop_
_entity.id
_entity.type
_entity.pdbx_description
1 polymer ?
#
loop_
_entity_poly.entity_id
_entity_poly.type
_entity_poly.pdbx_seq_one_letter_code
_entity_poly.pdbx_strand_id
1 'polypeptide(L)'
;MIVIPKGALVIFDGLNKELCVGIHLVVIRIVHLGRKSGWLFCAFYFKQAASSLMMAYGGDEFVHPDNAVPISLTRSGYPRIIPSHHRRMILKKDEKANMLVKFY
;
A
#
# COMPACT_ATOMS: atom_id res chain seq x y z
N MET A 1 2.32 0.18 18.63
CA MET A 1 0.92 -0.29 18.54
C MET A 1 0.29 0.38 17.32
N ILE A 2 0.12 -0.33 16.20
CA ILE A 2 -0.53 0.24 15.01
C ILE A 2 -2.03 0.19 15.28
N VAL A 3 -2.62 1.35 15.57
CA VAL A 3 -4.06 1.47 15.82
C VAL A 3 -4.76 1.44 14.47
N ILE A 4 -5.31 0.29 14.11
CA ILE A 4 -6.25 0.18 12.99
C ILE A 4 -7.52 0.94 13.42
N PRO A 5 -7.95 1.99 12.69
CA PRO A 5 -9.12 2.76 13.08
C PRO A 5 -10.35 1.85 13.11
N LYS A 6 -11.09 1.88 14.22
CA LYS A 6 -12.30 1.06 14.45
C LYS A 6 -13.35 1.20 13.34
N GLY A 7 -13.36 2.33 12.63
CA GLY A 7 -14.23 2.55 11.47
C GLY A 7 -13.91 1.66 10.26
N ALA A 8 -12.66 1.19 10.10
CA ALA A 8 -12.33 0.22 9.08
C ALA A 8 -13.02 -1.12 9.39
N LEU A 9 -12.95 -1.59 10.64
CA LEU A 9 -13.51 -2.88 11.07
C LEU A 9 -15.04 -2.98 10.89
N VAL A 10 -15.77 -1.87 11.05
CA VAL A 10 -17.25 -1.86 10.98
C VAL A 10 -17.77 -1.83 9.54
N ILE A 11 -16.97 -1.37 8.57
CA ILE A 11 -17.32 -1.43 7.13
C ILE A 11 -17.03 -2.84 6.55
N PHE A 12 -16.40 -3.73 7.32
CA PHE A 12 -15.88 -5.03 6.91
C PHE A 12 -16.70 -6.24 7.41
N ASP A 13 -18.03 -6.15 7.42
CA ASP A 13 -18.89 -7.30 7.76
C ASP A 13 -18.76 -8.48 6.77
N GLY A 14 -17.99 -8.30 5.68
CA GLY A 14 -17.63 -9.33 4.69
C GLY A 14 -16.13 -9.43 4.42
N LEU A 15 -15.28 -9.35 5.45
CA LEU A 15 -13.82 -9.46 5.28
C LEU A 15 -13.41 -10.88 4.81
N ASN A 16 -13.36 -11.08 3.50
CA ASN A 16 -12.83 -12.29 2.89
C ASN A 16 -11.42 -12.56 3.43
N LYS A 17 -11.15 -13.81 3.84
CA LYS A 17 -9.88 -14.30 4.42
C LYS A 17 -8.62 -13.76 3.70
N GLU A 18 -8.74 -13.51 2.40
CA GLU A 18 -7.69 -12.95 1.55
C GLU A 18 -7.18 -11.56 1.97
N LEU A 19 -8.06 -10.67 2.46
CA LEU A 19 -7.66 -9.35 2.95
C LEU A 19 -6.81 -9.46 4.22
N CYS A 20 -7.20 -10.33 5.16
CA CYS A 20 -6.42 -10.62 6.36
C CYS A 20 -5.01 -11.11 6.01
N VAL A 21 -4.91 -12.04 5.06
CA VAL A 21 -3.62 -12.56 4.59
C VAL A 21 -2.78 -11.46 3.94
N GLY A 22 -3.39 -10.61 3.11
CA GLY A 22 -2.71 -9.49 2.48
C GLY A 22 -2.18 -8.47 3.50
N ILE A 23 -2.99 -8.10 4.49
CA ILE A 23 -2.59 -7.17 5.56
C ILE A 23 -1.45 -7.78 6.39
N HIS A 24 -1.55 -9.06 6.75
CA HIS A 24 -0.52 -9.73 7.53
C HIS A 24 0.85 -9.71 6.81
N LEU A 25 0.86 -10.01 5.50
CA LEU A 25 2.06 -9.95 4.67
C LEU A 25 2.64 -8.53 4.55
N VAL A 26 1.77 -7.52 4.48
CA VAL A 26 2.20 -6.11 4.49
C VAL A 26 2.86 -5.79 5.82
N VAL A 27 2.21 -6.08 6.94
CA VAL A 27 2.70 -5.77 8.29
C VAL A 27 4.08 -6.41 8.54
N ILE A 28 4.30 -7.67 8.13
CA ILE A 28 5.62 -8.31 8.24
C ILE A 28 6.68 -7.51 7.48
N ARG A 29 6.37 -7.04 6.26
CA ARG A 29 7.28 -6.22 5.46
C ARG A 29 7.52 -4.84 6.08
N ILE A 30 6.50 -4.21 6.66
CA ILE A 30 6.61 -2.94 7.40
C ILE A 30 7.61 -3.11 8.55
N VAL A 31 7.41 -4.14 9.38
CA VAL A 31 8.25 -4.38 10.55
C VAL A 31 9.67 -4.73 10.13
N HIS A 32 9.84 -5.54 9.09
CA HIS A 32 11.16 -5.86 8.56
C HIS A 32 11.88 -4.60 8.05
N LEU A 33 11.20 -3.76 7.28
CA LEU A 33 11.76 -2.51 6.74
C LEU A 33 12.12 -1.52 7.86
N GLY A 34 11.23 -1.35 8.85
CA GLY A 34 11.46 -0.49 10.00
C GLY A 34 12.65 -0.95 10.85
N ARG A 35 12.83 -2.26 11.04
CA ARG A 35 13.99 -2.83 11.76
C ARG A 35 15.29 -2.71 10.98
N LYS A 36 15.25 -2.80 9.64
CA LYS A 36 16.45 -2.74 8.78
C LYS A 36 16.92 -1.31 8.53
N SER A 37 16.00 -0.39 8.29
CA SER A 37 16.31 0.97 7.77
C SER A 37 15.93 2.09 8.73
N GLY A 38 15.31 1.76 9.87
CA GLY A 38 14.82 2.73 10.85
C GLY A 38 13.38 3.17 10.58
N TRP A 39 12.66 3.51 11.66
CA TRP A 39 11.24 3.87 11.59
C TRP A 39 10.97 5.19 10.87
N LEU A 40 11.91 6.14 10.92
CA LEU A 40 11.82 7.41 10.20
C LEU A 40 11.86 7.19 8.68
N PHE A 41 12.83 6.40 8.20
CA PHE A 41 12.91 5.98 6.81
C PHE A 41 11.64 5.25 6.39
N CYS A 42 11.14 4.35 7.24
CA CYS A 42 9.92 3.59 7.00
C CYS A 42 8.71 4.51 6.79
N ALA A 43 8.55 5.55 7.61
CA ALA A 43 7.48 6.54 7.48
C ALA A 43 7.56 7.31 6.15
N PHE A 44 8.75 7.80 5.76
CA PHE A 44 8.95 8.48 4.48
C PHE A 44 8.72 7.54 3.28
N TYR A 45 9.15 6.28 3.40
CA TYR A 45 8.90 5.25 2.39
C TYR A 45 7.40 5.04 2.18
N PHE A 46 6.58 4.94 3.24
CA PHE A 46 5.13 4.79 3.09
C PHE A 46 4.46 6.02 2.50
N LYS A 47 4.86 7.22 2.94
CA LYS A 47 4.32 8.47 2.38
C LYS A 47 4.48 8.50 0.87
N GLN A 48 5.67 8.15 0.37
CA GLN A 48 5.93 8.12 -1.06
C GLN A 48 5.27 6.93 -1.76
N ALA A 49 5.22 5.76 -1.13
CA ALA A 49 4.51 4.61 -1.68
C ALA A 49 3.02 4.92 -1.89
N ALA A 50 2.37 5.61 -0.95
CA ALA A 50 0.98 6.04 -1.07
C ALA A 50 0.80 7.05 -2.22
N SER A 51 1.68 8.06 -2.32
CA SER A 51 1.65 9.02 -3.43
C SER A 51 1.81 8.33 -4.79
N SER A 52 2.79 7.42 -4.93
CA SER A 52 2.98 6.68 -6.18
C SER A 52 1.84 5.73 -6.50
N LEU A 53 1.19 5.14 -5.49
CA LEU A 53 -0.02 4.35 -5.69
C LEU A 53 -1.15 5.20 -6.28
N MET A 54 -1.38 6.39 -5.71
CA MET A 54 -2.41 7.32 -6.18
C MET A 54 -2.15 7.81 -7.60
N MET A 55 -0.91 8.16 -7.93
CA MET A 55 -0.51 8.57 -9.28
C MET A 55 -0.70 7.43 -10.29
N ALA A 56 -0.20 6.22 -9.96
CA ALA A 56 -0.35 5.05 -10.81
C ALA A 56 -1.82 4.61 -11.00
N TYR A 57 -2.66 4.84 -9.99
CA TYR A 57 -4.09 4.55 -10.07
C TYR A 57 -4.85 5.59 -10.90
N GLY A 58 -4.54 6.88 -10.69
CA GLY A 58 -5.09 8.01 -11.44
C GLY A 58 -4.69 8.03 -12.91
N GLY A 59 -3.59 7.35 -13.27
CA GLY A 59 -3.10 7.28 -14.64
C GLY A 59 -2.24 8.48 -15.05
N ASP A 60 -1.76 9.25 -14.07
CA ASP A 60 -0.79 10.33 -14.33
C ASP A 60 0.52 9.74 -14.86
N GLU A 61 1.19 10.49 -15.75
CA GLU A 61 2.55 10.17 -16.16
C GLU A 61 3.42 10.05 -14.91
N PHE A 62 4.26 9.01 -14.89
CA PHE A 62 5.09 8.68 -13.75
C PHE A 62 6.21 9.71 -13.60
N VAL A 63 5.87 10.90 -13.08
CA VAL A 63 6.83 11.88 -12.63
C VAL A 63 7.46 11.26 -11.41
N HIS A 64 8.68 10.73 -11.54
CA HIS A 64 9.52 10.45 -10.39
C HIS A 64 9.73 11.80 -9.69
N PRO A 65 9.02 12.08 -8.57
CA PRO A 65 9.35 13.26 -7.81
C PRO A 65 10.80 13.05 -7.35
N ASP A 66 11.56 14.13 -7.17
CA ASP A 66 12.85 14.09 -6.47
C ASP A 66 12.60 13.61 -5.04
N ASN A 67 12.49 12.29 -4.93
CA ASN A 67 11.96 11.61 -3.78
C ASN A 67 13.12 11.46 -2.81
N ALA A 68 12.97 12.06 -1.63
CA ALA A 68 13.97 11.97 -0.56
C ALA A 68 14.29 10.52 -0.13
N VAL A 69 13.51 9.53 -0.58
CA VAL A 69 13.68 8.10 -0.27
C VAL A 69 13.41 7.29 -1.53
N PRO A 70 14.27 6.35 -1.95
CA PRO A 70 13.94 5.48 -3.06
C PRO A 70 12.88 4.45 -2.63
N ILE A 71 11.78 4.36 -3.41
CA ILE A 71 10.74 3.34 -3.23
C ILE A 71 10.83 2.26 -4.30
N SER A 72 10.50 1.01 -3.93
CA SER A 72 10.50 -0.10 -4.88
C SER A 72 9.15 -0.18 -5.60
N LEU A 73 9.16 -0.08 -6.93
CA LEU A 73 7.98 -0.01 -7.78
C LEU A 73 7.92 -1.15 -8.79
N THR A 74 6.72 -1.47 -9.28
CA THR A 74 6.53 -2.32 -10.47
C THR A 74 6.75 -1.50 -11.75
N ARG A 75 6.84 -2.17 -12.91
CA ARG A 75 6.89 -1.47 -14.22
C ARG A 75 5.67 -0.57 -14.46
N SER A 76 4.56 -0.88 -13.80
CA SER A 76 3.29 -0.15 -13.88
C SER A 76 3.19 0.95 -12.81
N GLY A 77 4.25 1.24 -12.05
CA GLY A 77 4.25 2.32 -11.07
C GLY A 77 3.66 1.98 -9.69
N TYR A 78 3.25 0.73 -9.45
CA TYR A 78 2.65 0.34 -8.17
C TYR A 78 3.72 -0.06 -7.14
N PRO A 79 3.59 0.33 -5.85
CA PRO A 79 4.52 -0.05 -4.81
C PRO A 79 4.68 -1.57 -4.64
N ARG A 80 5.93 -2.04 -4.53
CA ARG A 80 6.24 -3.47 -4.32
C ARG A 80 5.86 -3.99 -2.94
N ILE A 81 5.73 -3.08 -1.98
CA ILE A 81 5.34 -3.38 -0.60
C ILE A 81 3.94 -3.99 -0.54
N ILE A 82 3.03 -3.54 -1.40
CA ILE A 82 1.68 -4.10 -1.58
C ILE A 82 1.82 -5.52 -2.15
N PRO A 83 1.14 -6.55 -1.60
CA PRO A 83 1.18 -7.90 -2.12
C PRO A 83 0.70 -7.97 -3.57
N SER A 84 1.27 -8.91 -4.34
CA SER A 84 0.91 -9.13 -5.74
C SER A 84 -0.59 -9.37 -5.93
N HIS A 85 -1.22 -10.09 -4.99
CA HIS A 85 -2.66 -10.33 -4.98
C HIS A 85 -3.47 -9.03 -4.96
N HIS A 86 -3.19 -8.15 -3.98
CA HIS A 86 -3.91 -6.88 -3.85
C HIS A 86 -3.61 -5.95 -5.03
N ARG A 87 -2.39 -5.95 -5.56
CA ARG A 87 -2.09 -5.21 -6.80
C ARG A 87 -2.93 -5.67 -7.98
N ARG A 88 -3.13 -6.99 -8.17
CA ARG A 88 -4.01 -7.49 -9.23
C ARG A 88 -5.45 -7.05 -9.03
N MET A 89 -5.92 -6.94 -7.78
CA MET A 89 -7.26 -6.41 -7.50
C MET A 89 -7.35 -4.92 -7.80
N ILE A 90 -6.33 -4.13 -7.44
CA ILE A 90 -6.27 -2.70 -7.74
C ILE A 90 -6.26 -2.44 -9.25
N LEU A 91 -5.53 -3.26 -10.01
CA LEU A 91 -5.46 -3.17 -11.48
C LEU A 91 -6.82 -3.40 -12.17
N LYS A 92 -7.79 -4.05 -11.51
CA LYS A 92 -9.14 -4.23 -12.08
C LYS A 92 -9.95 -2.94 -12.14
N LYS A 93 -9.58 -1.91 -11.36
CA LYS A 93 -10.30 -0.62 -11.27
C LYS A 93 -11.80 -0.73 -10.91
N ASP A 94 -12.17 -1.77 -10.17
CA ASP A 94 -13.53 -1.95 -9.62
C ASP A 94 -13.74 -1.09 -8.34
N GLU A 95 -14.96 -1.05 -7.80
CA GLU A 95 -15.22 -0.40 -6.49
C GLU A 95 -14.34 -0.95 -5.35
N LYS A 96 -14.01 -2.25 -5.41
CA LYS A 96 -13.06 -2.87 -4.47
C LYS A 96 -11.64 -2.33 -4.62
N ALA A 97 -11.24 -1.94 -5.84
CA ALA A 97 -9.96 -1.29 -6.07
C ALA A 97 -9.92 0.10 -5.43
N ASN A 98 -10.99 0.90 -5.57
CA ASN A 98 -11.10 2.20 -4.89
C ASN A 98 -10.94 2.07 -3.38
N MET A 99 -11.59 1.07 -2.78
CA MET A 99 -11.47 0.79 -1.35
C MET A 99 -10.05 0.35 -0.95
N LEU A 100 -9.42 -0.51 -1.75
CA LEU A 100 -8.04 -0.95 -1.52
C LEU A 100 -7.02 0.18 -1.65
N VAL A 101 -7.21 1.09 -2.60
CA VAL A 101 -6.34 2.27 -2.79
C VAL A 101 -6.49 3.23 -1.61
N LYS A 102 -7.70 3.42 -1.06
CA LYS A 102 -7.89 4.23 0.16
C LYS A 102 -7.31 3.57 1.42
N PHE A 103 -7.19 2.24 1.42
CA PHE A 103 -6.64 1.48 2.55
C PHE A 103 -5.11 1.56 2.65
N TYR A 104 -4.43 1.61 1.51
CA TYR A 104 -2.96 1.62 1.40
C TYR A 104 -2.38 3.03 1.37
#